data_AF-A0AAU9SK12-F1
#
_entry.id   AF-A0AAU9SK12-F1
#
_cell.length_a   1.000
_cell.length_b   1.000
_cell.length_c   1.000
_cell.angle_alpha   90.00
_cell.angle_beta   90.00
_cell.angle_gamma   90.00
#
_symmetry.space_group_name_H-M   'P 1'
#
loop_
_entity.id
_entity.type
_entity.pdbx_description
1 polymer ?
#
loop_
_entity_poly.entity_id
_entity_poly.type
_entity_poly.pdbx_seq_one_letter_code
_entity_poly.pdbx_strand_id
1 'polypeptide(L)'
;MTIRYYIGNPMLPPWFQLPPREPSHDGYIDSGLVTRMHNGALLAYKVVRIHSLAISRGYSQTWSFEIYSSDTGEWSVKQVLPGPDPSTNPVTRIKTPNTVSLNGKLHWLDHTGRIIVHDFFSHDDQVRAISLPAGTQDERNLPSEKMICTTSQGYFVLIDAEQLQDNKSYDVRIWRLRCDSWSWEKAREINMDSLGLGRRCVPVAINCFDIDIIYLWDLDGNCFVACNLGTLTKSYGARKIVTIIHAPFRNPLDTRRTIYSEDVRCFQFQRCSFVSHFVPSLQVVPT
;
A
#
# COMPACT_ATOMS: atom_id res chain seq x y z
N MET A 1 7.14 -26.32 -3.79
CA MET A 1 6.51 -25.59 -4.91
C MET A 1 7.47 -24.48 -5.31
N THR A 2 7.90 -24.41 -6.57
CA THR A 2 8.90 -23.40 -7.01
C THR A 2 8.18 -22.12 -7.42
N ILE A 3 8.32 -21.05 -6.65
CA ILE A 3 7.80 -19.72 -7.00
C ILE A 3 8.67 -19.12 -8.09
N ARG A 4 8.05 -18.72 -9.21
CA ARG A 4 8.69 -18.02 -10.34
C ARG A 4 8.25 -16.56 -10.34
N TYR A 5 9.17 -15.66 -10.67
CA TYR A 5 8.89 -14.23 -10.81
C TYR A 5 8.91 -13.83 -12.27
N TYR A 6 8.03 -12.91 -12.63
CA TYR A 6 7.95 -12.32 -13.95
C TYR A 6 7.89 -10.80 -13.83
N ILE A 7 8.49 -10.11 -14.79
CA ILE A 7 8.42 -8.66 -14.91
C ILE A 7 7.82 -8.32 -16.27
N GLY A 8 6.82 -7.46 -16.24
CA GLY A 8 6.14 -6.97 -17.43
C GLY A 8 6.18 -5.46 -17.47
N ASN A 9 6.35 -4.91 -18.66
CA ASN A 9 6.01 -3.52 -18.92
C ASN A 9 4.50 -3.48 -19.23
N PRO A 10 3.67 -2.72 -18.49
CA PRO A 10 2.23 -2.69 -18.73
C PRO A 10 1.84 -2.20 -20.14
N MET A 11 2.74 -1.49 -20.82
CA MET A 11 2.54 -1.01 -22.20
C MET A 11 2.98 -2.04 -23.26
N LEU A 12 3.71 -3.09 -22.88
CA LEU A 12 4.23 -4.09 -23.82
C LEU A 12 3.67 -5.50 -23.48
N PRO A 13 3.31 -6.32 -24.49
CA PRO A 13 2.80 -7.67 -24.24
C PRO A 13 3.74 -8.67 -23.53
N PRO A 14 5.08 -8.67 -23.75
CA PRO A 14 5.93 -9.73 -23.23
C PRO A 14 6.20 -9.59 -21.73
N TRP A 15 6.15 -10.74 -21.05
CA TRP A 15 6.60 -10.92 -19.67
C TRP A 15 7.97 -11.59 -19.67
N PHE A 16 8.90 -11.05 -18.91
CA PHE A 16 10.24 -11.60 -18.76
C PHE A 16 10.33 -12.39 -17.48
N GLN A 17 10.63 -13.69 -17.58
CA GLN A 17 10.84 -14.53 -16.41
C GLN A 17 12.21 -14.20 -15.78
N LEU A 18 12.21 -14.00 -14.47
CA LEU A 18 13.46 -13.85 -13.72
C LEU A 18 14.16 -15.20 -13.53
N PRO A 19 15.49 -15.20 -13.39
CA PRO A 19 16.23 -16.42 -13.13
C PRO A 19 15.70 -17.12 -11.88
N PRO A 20 15.75 -18.47 -11.87
CA PRO A 20 15.36 -19.23 -10.71
C PRO A 20 16.26 -18.85 -9.54
N ARG A 21 15.67 -18.80 -8.36
CA ARG A 21 16.42 -18.71 -7.11
C ARG A 21 17.12 -20.03 -6.87
N GLU A 22 18.29 -19.99 -6.26
CA GLU A 22 18.81 -21.20 -5.61
C GLU A 22 17.75 -21.69 -4.60
N PRO A 23 17.65 -23.01 -4.35
CA PRO A 23 16.80 -23.54 -3.30
C PRO A 23 17.33 -23.10 -1.93
N SER A 24 17.03 -21.86 -1.56
CA SER A 24 17.37 -21.26 -0.27
C SER A 24 16.20 -21.46 0.70
N HIS A 25 16.59 -21.56 1.97
CA HIS A 25 15.80 -21.98 3.13
C HIS A 25 14.38 -21.40 3.22
N ASP A 26 13.43 -22.27 3.60
CA ASP A 26 12.07 -21.91 3.96
C ASP A 26 12.05 -20.65 4.84
N GLY A 27 11.30 -19.62 4.43
CA GLY A 27 11.06 -18.48 5.31
C GLY A 27 10.90 -17.12 4.64
N TYR A 28 11.26 -16.91 3.37
CA TYR A 28 11.06 -15.59 2.75
C TYR A 28 9.64 -15.40 2.21
N ILE A 29 9.06 -14.24 2.47
CA ILE A 29 7.79 -13.81 1.87
C ILE A 29 8.02 -12.64 0.91
N ASP A 30 7.17 -12.54 -0.10
CA ASP A 30 7.24 -11.46 -1.08
C ASP A 30 6.97 -10.12 -0.39
N SER A 31 7.87 -9.16 -0.60
CA SER A 31 7.83 -7.87 0.06
C SER A 31 7.49 -6.76 -0.93
N GLY A 32 8.19 -6.66 -2.05
CA GLY A 32 7.88 -5.63 -3.05
C GLY A 32 8.91 -5.49 -4.17
N LEU A 33 8.64 -4.52 -5.05
CA LEU A 33 9.50 -4.11 -6.16
C LEU A 33 10.01 -2.70 -5.91
N VAL A 34 11.31 -2.48 -5.99
CA VAL A 34 11.92 -1.14 -5.95
C VAL A 34 12.53 -0.79 -7.28
N THR A 35 12.40 0.48 -7.67
CA THR A 35 12.92 1.02 -8.91
C THR A 35 13.83 2.20 -8.62
N ARG A 36 14.90 2.31 -9.41
CA ARG A 36 15.76 3.49 -9.51
C ARG A 36 15.47 4.14 -10.85
N MET A 37 14.94 5.35 -10.80
CA MET A 37 14.55 6.14 -11.97
C MET A 37 15.49 7.33 -12.12
N HIS A 38 15.71 7.78 -13.35
CA HIS A 38 16.39 9.04 -13.66
C HIS A 38 15.71 9.70 -14.84
N ASN A 39 15.21 10.94 -14.66
CA ASN A 39 14.47 11.69 -15.67
C ASN A 39 13.34 10.88 -16.33
N GLY A 40 12.57 10.14 -15.53
CA GLY A 40 11.46 9.31 -16.01
C GLY A 40 11.87 7.97 -16.65
N ALA A 41 13.16 7.72 -16.87
CA ALA A 41 13.67 6.45 -17.36
C ALA A 41 14.00 5.49 -16.22
N LEU A 42 13.62 4.22 -16.39
CA LEU A 42 13.99 3.14 -15.47
C LEU A 42 15.46 2.77 -15.69
N LEU A 43 16.29 2.96 -14.67
CA LEU A 43 17.70 2.58 -14.71
C LEU A 43 17.92 1.16 -14.20
N ALA A 44 17.27 0.82 -13.08
CA ALA A 44 17.42 -0.46 -12.43
C ALA A 44 16.21 -0.76 -11.55
N TYR A 45 16.00 -2.04 -11.27
CA TYR A 45 14.98 -2.50 -10.33
C TYR A 45 15.51 -3.65 -9.49
N LYS A 46 14.90 -3.83 -8.31
CA LYS A 46 15.15 -4.98 -7.45
C LYS A 46 13.85 -5.58 -6.97
N VAL A 47 13.76 -6.91 -6.99
CA VAL A 47 12.65 -7.65 -6.36
C VAL A 47 13.10 -8.05 -4.98
N VAL A 48 12.35 -7.64 -3.96
CA VAL A 48 12.71 -7.81 -2.56
C VAL A 48 11.75 -8.76 -1.88
N ARG A 49 12.32 -9.71 -1.17
CA ARG A 49 11.62 -10.64 -0.29
C ARG A 49 12.20 -10.50 1.11
N ILE A 50 11.34 -10.60 2.10
CA ILE A 50 11.70 -10.40 3.50
C ILE A 50 11.56 -11.71 4.26
N HIS A 51 12.51 -11.99 5.14
CA HIS A 51 12.47 -13.18 5.97
C HIS A 51 11.31 -13.13 6.98
N SER A 52 10.49 -14.18 7.03
CA SER A 52 9.27 -14.29 7.84
C SER A 52 9.51 -14.20 9.34
N LEU A 53 10.72 -14.47 9.82
CA LEU A 53 11.06 -14.23 11.23
C LEU A 53 10.97 -12.75 11.60
N ALA A 54 11.34 -11.83 10.69
CA ALA A 54 11.16 -10.39 10.90
C ALA A 54 9.66 -10.00 11.01
N ILE A 55 8.76 -10.88 10.58
CA ILE A 55 7.31 -10.67 10.53
C ILE A 55 6.56 -11.47 11.59
N SER A 56 7.17 -12.49 12.19
CA SER A 56 6.49 -13.42 13.12
C SER A 56 7.02 -13.35 14.55
N ARG A 57 8.32 -13.12 14.74
CA ARG A 57 8.94 -13.02 16.06
C ARG A 57 9.39 -11.57 16.23
N GLY A 58 8.62 -10.80 17.00
CA GLY A 58 8.74 -9.34 17.13
C GLY A 58 10.04 -8.80 17.76
N TYR A 59 11.14 -9.54 17.66
CA TYR A 59 12.47 -9.21 18.18
C TYR A 59 13.53 -9.86 17.29
N SER A 60 13.75 -9.32 16.09
CA SER A 60 14.92 -9.68 15.28
C SER A 60 16.00 -8.62 15.41
N GLN A 61 17.22 -9.03 15.78
CA GLN A 61 18.38 -8.14 15.85
C GLN A 61 18.90 -7.76 14.46
N THR A 62 18.48 -8.46 13.41
CA THR A 62 18.84 -8.21 12.02
C THR A 62 17.65 -8.45 11.11
N TRP A 63 17.58 -7.69 10.02
CA TRP A 63 16.67 -7.93 8.92
C TRP A 63 17.41 -8.72 7.84
N SER A 64 16.73 -9.68 7.24
CA SER A 64 17.30 -10.47 6.14
C SER A 64 16.40 -10.33 4.92
N PHE A 65 17.01 -9.89 3.82
CA PHE A 65 16.35 -9.68 2.55
C PHE A 65 16.95 -10.60 1.50
N GLU A 66 16.09 -11.31 0.76
CA GLU A 66 16.47 -11.97 -0.48
C GLU A 66 16.09 -11.05 -1.64
N ILE A 67 17.07 -10.70 -2.46
CA ILE A 67 16.99 -9.59 -3.41
C ILE A 67 17.45 -10.08 -4.78
N TYR A 68 16.57 -9.99 -5.78
CA TYR A 68 16.98 -10.01 -7.18
C TYR A 68 17.41 -8.60 -7.60
N SER A 69 18.54 -8.48 -8.30
CA SER A 69 19.00 -7.20 -8.84
C SER A 69 19.04 -7.23 -10.37
N SER A 70 18.42 -6.24 -11.02
CA SER A 70 18.54 -6.09 -12.48
C SER A 70 19.96 -5.75 -12.93
N ASP A 71 20.76 -5.12 -12.05
CA ASP A 71 22.13 -4.72 -12.37
C ASP A 71 23.07 -5.94 -12.52
N THR A 72 22.85 -6.99 -11.72
CA THR A 72 23.67 -8.21 -11.74
C THR A 72 22.98 -9.37 -12.44
N GLY A 73 21.66 -9.32 -12.56
CA GLY A 73 20.86 -10.44 -13.06
C GLY A 73 20.77 -11.60 -12.07
N GLU A 74 21.13 -11.41 -10.80
CA GLU A 74 21.26 -12.49 -9.81
C GLU A 74 20.46 -12.22 -8.53
N TRP A 75 20.19 -13.31 -7.80
CA TRP A 75 19.62 -13.26 -6.45
C TRP A 75 20.74 -13.23 -5.42
N SER A 76 20.57 -12.44 -4.37
CA SER A 76 21.51 -12.32 -3.26
C SER A 76 20.76 -12.20 -1.94
N VAL A 77 21.40 -12.58 -0.84
CA VAL A 77 20.87 -12.33 0.51
C VAL A 77 21.66 -11.18 1.14
N LYS A 78 20.95 -10.16 1.61
CA LYS A 78 21.51 -9.02 2.35
C LYS A 78 20.95 -9.03 3.77
N GLN A 79 21.84 -8.97 4.75
CA GLN A 79 21.47 -8.72 6.14
C GLN A 79 21.70 -7.24 6.46
N VAL A 80 20.78 -6.64 7.20
CA VAL A 80 20.87 -5.24 7.65
C VAL A 80 20.51 -5.13 9.11
N LEU A 81 21.12 -4.17 9.79
CA LEU A 81 20.95 -3.91 11.22
C LEU A 81 19.81 -2.90 11.46
N PRO A 82 19.15 -2.94 12.61
CA PRO A 82 18.40 -1.80 13.11
C PRO A 82 19.32 -0.58 13.21
N GLY A 83 18.80 0.61 12.89
CA GLY A 83 19.52 1.85 13.10
C GLY A 83 19.92 2.06 14.58
N PRO A 84 20.93 2.90 14.86
CA PRO A 84 21.49 3.11 16.20
C PRO A 84 20.58 3.94 17.12
N ASP A 85 19.46 4.45 16.63
CA ASP A 85 18.56 5.27 17.43
C ASP A 85 17.90 4.40 18.53
N PRO A 86 17.96 4.77 19.82
CA PRO A 86 17.22 4.06 20.87
C PRO A 86 15.71 4.01 20.62
N SER A 87 15.16 4.93 19.82
CA SER A 87 13.78 4.89 19.35
C SER A 87 13.54 3.68 18.42
N THR A 88 14.56 3.21 17.68
CA THR A 88 14.60 1.93 16.95
C THR A 88 14.80 0.70 17.85
N ASN A 89 14.16 0.70 19.03
CA ASN A 89 13.82 -0.53 19.79
C ASN A 89 13.51 -1.69 18.82
N PRO A 90 13.87 -2.95 19.15
CA PRO A 90 13.93 -4.06 18.20
C PRO A 90 12.67 -4.05 17.34
N VAL A 91 12.91 -3.87 16.04
CA VAL A 91 11.82 -3.60 15.12
C VAL A 91 10.80 -4.72 15.24
N THR A 92 9.59 -4.24 15.37
CA THR A 92 8.48 -4.93 15.95
C THR A 92 7.74 -5.60 14.77
N ARG A 93 7.00 -6.70 15.02
CA ARG A 93 6.21 -7.45 14.03
C ARG A 93 5.58 -6.55 12.95
N ILE A 94 5.86 -6.79 11.66
CA ILE A 94 5.24 -6.04 10.56
C ILE A 94 3.73 -6.32 10.53
N LYS A 95 2.89 -5.28 10.49
CA LYS A 95 1.43 -5.40 10.59
C LYS A 95 0.81 -6.02 9.34
N THR A 96 1.32 -5.69 8.15
CA THR A 96 0.81 -6.17 6.85
C THR A 96 1.89 -6.14 5.76
N PRO A 97 1.77 -6.95 4.68
CA PRO A 97 2.68 -6.87 3.53
C PRO A 97 2.38 -5.67 2.60
N ASN A 98 1.65 -4.65 3.06
CA ASN A 98 1.36 -3.44 2.28
C ASN A 98 2.59 -2.53 2.26
N THR A 99 3.60 -2.97 1.50
CA THR A 99 4.83 -2.21 1.31
C THR A 99 4.61 -1.10 0.30
N VAL A 100 5.26 0.03 0.55
CA VAL A 100 5.23 1.16 -0.37
C VAL A 100 6.63 1.39 -0.92
N SER A 101 6.72 1.32 -2.24
CA SER A 101 7.95 1.58 -2.98
C SER A 101 8.04 3.04 -3.39
N LEU A 102 9.14 3.70 -3.07
CA LEU A 102 9.39 5.09 -3.47
C LEU A 102 10.90 5.35 -3.56
N ASN A 103 11.36 5.81 -4.72
CA ASN A 103 12.75 6.27 -4.94
C ASN A 103 13.81 5.28 -4.42
N GLY A 104 13.70 4.01 -4.84
CA GLY A 104 14.63 2.94 -4.46
C GLY A 104 14.44 2.38 -3.05
N LYS A 105 13.49 2.90 -2.28
CA LYS A 105 13.23 2.50 -0.89
C LYS A 105 11.93 1.71 -0.79
N LEU A 106 11.90 0.73 0.11
CA LEU A 106 10.64 0.16 0.60
C LEU A 106 10.32 0.71 1.98
N HIS A 107 9.03 0.91 2.21
CA HIS A 107 8.47 1.38 3.45
C HIS A 107 7.47 0.35 3.95
N TRP A 108 7.52 0.04 5.24
CA TRP A 108 6.63 -0.90 5.91
C TRP A 108 6.02 -0.26 7.14
N LEU A 109 4.75 -0.52 7.40
CA LEU A 109 4.12 -0.17 8.67
C LEU A 109 4.33 -1.30 9.68
N ASP A 110 4.98 -0.99 10.81
CA ASP A 110 5.09 -1.93 11.94
C ASP A 110 3.86 -1.87 12.87
N HIS A 111 3.74 -2.83 13.79
CA HIS A 111 2.60 -2.86 14.71
C HIS A 111 2.65 -1.78 15.80
N THR A 112 3.81 -1.15 16.02
CA THR A 112 3.97 -0.05 16.97
C THR A 112 3.62 1.31 16.37
N GLY A 113 3.09 1.35 15.15
CA GLY A 113 2.73 2.60 14.50
C GLY A 113 3.97 3.41 14.12
N ARG A 114 4.95 2.74 13.49
CA ARG A 114 6.12 3.37 12.87
C ARG A 114 6.25 2.89 11.43
N ILE A 115 6.83 3.75 10.60
CA ILE A 115 7.23 3.40 9.23
C ILE A 115 8.69 2.97 9.26
N ILE A 116 8.96 1.73 8.90
CA ILE A 116 10.30 1.19 8.68
C ILE A 116 10.66 1.45 7.23
N VAL A 117 11.88 1.91 6.96
CA VAL A 117 12.37 2.20 5.62
C VAL A 117 13.78 1.66 5.42
N HIS A 118 14.03 1.11 4.22
CA HIS A 118 15.36 0.73 3.77
C HIS A 118 15.57 1.14 2.31
N ASP A 119 16.75 1.69 2.01
CA ASP A 119 17.18 2.01 0.64
C ASP A 119 17.97 0.84 0.06
N PHE A 120 17.42 0.22 -0.99
CA PHE A 120 18.03 -0.97 -1.60
C PHE A 120 19.09 -0.62 -2.65
N PHE A 121 19.26 0.65 -2.99
CA PHE A 121 20.29 1.13 -3.92
C PHE A 121 21.42 1.89 -3.23
N SER A 122 21.31 2.14 -1.92
CA SER A 122 22.39 2.71 -1.12
C SER A 122 23.32 1.62 -0.56
N HIS A 123 24.49 2.06 -0.09
CA HIS A 123 25.44 1.22 0.66
C HIS A 123 25.08 1.13 2.16
N ASP A 124 23.94 1.70 2.56
CA ASP A 124 23.47 1.67 3.94
C ASP A 124 23.14 0.23 4.33
N ASP A 125 23.64 -0.19 5.49
CA ASP A 125 23.41 -1.50 6.09
C ASP A 125 22.39 -1.41 7.23
N GLN A 126 21.65 -0.29 7.32
CA GLN A 126 20.66 -0.07 8.37
C GLN A 126 19.23 0.11 7.85
N VAL A 127 18.27 -0.28 8.67
CA VAL A 127 16.87 0.15 8.55
C VAL A 127 16.62 1.36 9.42
N ARG A 128 15.80 2.29 8.94
CA ARG A 128 15.35 3.46 9.70
C ARG A 128 13.90 3.28 10.13
N ALA A 129 13.57 3.60 11.38
CA ALA A 129 12.18 3.73 11.81
C ALA A 129 11.80 5.20 11.90
N ILE A 130 10.56 5.50 11.53
CA ILE A 130 9.99 6.84 11.52
C ILE A 130 8.67 6.77 12.28
N SER A 131 8.57 7.52 13.37
CA SER A 131 7.32 7.63 14.14
C SER A 131 6.21 8.22 13.28
N LEU A 132 4.98 7.73 13.41
CA LEU A 132 3.82 8.33 12.75
C LEU A 132 3.53 9.75 13.27
N PRO A 133 2.77 10.57 12.53
CA PRO A 133 2.35 11.88 13.00
C PRO A 133 1.58 11.80 14.33
N ALA A 134 1.73 12.81 15.18
CA ALA A 134 0.97 12.89 16.44
C ALA A 134 -0.55 12.85 16.17
N GLY A 135 -1.29 12.12 16.99
CA GLY A 135 -2.75 11.97 16.88
C GLY A 135 -3.24 10.89 15.90
N THR A 136 -2.34 10.18 15.21
CA THR A 136 -2.70 9.07 14.29
C THR A 136 -2.73 7.69 14.96
N GLN A 137 -2.44 7.65 16.27
CA GLN A 137 -2.46 6.43 17.07
C GLN A 137 -3.63 6.48 18.06
N ASP A 138 -4.29 5.33 18.26
CA ASP A 138 -5.33 5.15 19.29
C ASP A 138 -4.71 5.20 20.70
N GLU A 139 -5.53 5.24 21.76
CA GLU A 139 -5.10 5.25 23.17
C GLU A 139 -4.14 4.10 23.53
N ARG A 140 -4.16 3.02 22.75
CA ARG A 140 -3.24 1.87 22.86
C ARG A 140 -1.93 2.02 22.06
N ASN A 141 -1.64 3.21 21.52
CA ASN A 141 -0.54 3.50 20.59
C ASN A 141 -0.52 2.60 19.34
N LEU A 142 -1.71 2.13 18.93
CA LEU A 142 -1.86 1.29 17.75
C LEU A 142 -2.29 2.13 16.55
N PRO A 143 -1.77 1.85 15.35
CA PRO A 143 -2.20 2.55 14.15
C PRO A 143 -3.67 2.23 13.84
N SER A 144 -4.43 3.26 13.47
CA SER A 144 -5.84 3.17 13.06
C SER A 144 -6.05 2.06 12.02
N GLU A 145 -7.13 1.29 12.16
CA GLU A 145 -7.50 0.25 11.18
C GLU A 145 -7.84 0.83 9.80
N LYS A 146 -8.13 2.13 9.74
CA LYS A 146 -8.45 2.85 8.49
C LYS A 146 -7.28 3.64 7.91
N MET A 147 -6.06 3.35 8.37
CA MET A 147 -4.86 4.02 7.90
C MET A 147 -4.31 3.34 6.65
N ILE A 148 -4.01 4.11 5.60
CA ILE A 148 -3.39 3.62 4.36
C ILE A 148 -2.07 4.35 4.09
N CYS A 149 -1.10 3.60 3.57
CA CYS A 149 0.21 4.12 3.15
C CYS A 149 0.32 3.98 1.62
N THR A 150 0.78 5.03 0.94
CA THR A 150 0.86 5.08 -0.53
C THR A 150 1.87 6.14 -0.99
N THR A 151 1.88 6.47 -2.27
CA THR A 151 2.68 7.56 -2.84
C THR A 151 1.82 8.53 -3.63
N SER A 152 2.12 9.83 -3.53
CA SER A 152 1.55 10.88 -4.39
C SER A 152 2.56 12.00 -4.59
N GLN A 153 2.67 12.52 -5.80
CA GLN A 153 3.54 13.64 -6.16
C GLN A 153 5.00 13.44 -5.76
N GLY A 154 5.47 12.19 -5.78
CA GLY A 154 6.84 11.84 -5.38
C GLY A 154 7.07 11.77 -3.86
N TYR A 155 6.03 11.94 -3.04
CA TYR A 155 6.08 11.78 -1.59
C TYR A 155 5.53 10.43 -1.15
N PHE A 156 6.04 9.92 -0.03
CA PHE A 156 5.34 8.91 0.74
C PHE A 156 4.17 9.60 1.46
N VAL A 157 2.98 9.03 1.32
CA VAL A 157 1.74 9.58 1.84
C VAL A 157 1.11 8.61 2.82
N LEU A 158 0.75 9.15 3.96
CA LEU A 158 -0.06 8.50 4.97
C LEU A 158 -1.45 9.14 4.96
N ILE A 159 -2.49 8.33 4.84
CA ILE A 159 -3.87 8.77 5.02
C ILE A 159 -4.39 8.09 6.28
N ASP A 160 -4.92 8.91 7.16
CA ASP A 160 -5.58 8.46 8.37
C ASP A 160 -7.03 8.96 8.38
N ALA A 161 -7.93 8.12 8.89
CA ALA A 161 -9.36 8.36 8.94
C ALA A 161 -9.83 8.19 10.39
N GLU A 162 -10.02 9.32 11.07
CA GLU A 162 -10.38 9.38 12.49
C GLU A 162 -11.89 9.58 12.64
N GLN A 163 -12.51 8.74 13.47
CA GLN A 163 -13.93 8.81 13.74
C GLN A 163 -14.24 9.88 14.79
N LEU A 164 -15.20 10.76 14.49
CA LEU A 164 -15.63 11.78 15.43
C LEU A 164 -16.58 11.21 16.49
N GLN A 165 -16.58 11.82 17.68
CA GLN A 165 -17.38 11.37 18.84
C GLN A 165 -18.89 11.25 18.53
N ASP A 166 -19.42 12.12 17.65
CA ASP A 166 -20.83 12.12 17.24
C ASP A 166 -21.21 10.97 16.30
N ASN A 167 -20.25 10.12 15.92
CA ASN A 167 -20.44 8.83 15.27
C ASN A 167 -21.09 8.84 13.88
N LYS A 168 -21.36 10.02 13.31
CA LYS A 168 -21.96 10.24 11.99
C LYS A 168 -20.92 10.48 10.89
N SER A 169 -19.82 11.14 11.24
CA SER A 169 -18.75 11.56 10.34
C SER A 169 -17.38 11.05 10.78
N TYR A 170 -16.40 11.27 9.93
CA TYR A 170 -14.99 11.04 10.19
C TYR A 170 -14.15 12.09 9.46
N ASP A 171 -13.01 12.44 10.05
CA ASP A 171 -12.05 13.33 9.44
C ASP A 171 -11.00 12.49 8.70
N VAL A 172 -10.69 12.89 7.47
CA VAL A 172 -9.59 12.34 6.70
C VAL A 172 -8.41 13.30 6.78
N ARG A 173 -7.29 12.79 7.26
CA ARG A 173 -6.02 13.52 7.38
C ARG A 173 -5.01 12.92 6.42
N ILE A 174 -4.41 13.77 5.61
CA ILE A 174 -3.39 13.38 4.63
C ILE A 174 -2.06 13.99 5.07
N TRP A 175 -1.08 13.14 5.28
CA TRP A 175 0.28 13.51 5.66
C TRP A 175 1.25 13.11 4.58
N ARG A 176 2.22 13.97 4.29
CA ARG A 176 3.37 13.66 3.42
C ARG A 176 4.63 13.58 4.25
N LEU A 177 5.47 12.59 3.96
CA LEU A 177 6.78 12.46 4.58
C LEU A 177 7.81 13.23 3.77
N ARG A 178 8.53 14.14 4.42
CA ARG A 178 9.71 14.80 3.88
C ARG A 178 10.92 13.88 4.08
N CYS A 179 11.45 13.29 3.00
CA CYS A 179 12.53 12.31 3.09
C CYS A 179 13.91 12.92 3.44
N ASP A 180 14.11 14.21 3.21
CA ASP A 180 15.31 14.96 3.58
C ASP A 180 15.43 15.15 5.10
N SER A 181 14.33 15.52 5.75
CA SER A 181 14.26 15.75 7.20
C SER A 181 13.68 14.58 8.00
N TRP A 182 13.11 13.58 7.34
CA TRP A 182 12.33 12.50 7.93
C TRP A 182 11.17 12.98 8.82
N SER A 183 10.57 14.11 8.45
CA SER A 183 9.47 14.74 9.20
C SER A 183 8.15 14.68 8.44
N TRP A 184 7.06 14.55 9.19
CA TRP A 184 5.71 14.62 8.63
C TRP A 184 5.26 16.05 8.42
N GLU A 185 4.57 16.28 7.32
CA GLU A 185 3.85 17.50 7.02
C GLU A 185 2.39 17.17 6.73
N LYS A 186 1.47 17.83 7.43
CA LYS A 186 0.04 17.71 7.16
C LYS A 186 -0.26 18.41 5.84
N ALA A 187 -0.65 17.66 4.82
CA ALA A 187 -1.01 18.19 3.52
C ALA A 187 -2.47 18.67 3.52
N ARG A 188 -3.38 17.87 4.08
CA ARG A 188 -4.82 18.15 4.12
C ARG A 188 -5.48 17.54 5.36
N GLU A 189 -6.60 18.13 5.73
CA GLU A 189 -7.55 17.61 6.71
C GLU A 189 -8.95 18.04 6.30
N ILE A 190 -9.88 17.09 6.23
CA ILE A 190 -11.23 17.34 5.77
C ILE A 190 -12.24 16.48 6.53
N ASN A 191 -13.35 17.10 6.91
CA ASN A 191 -14.50 16.38 7.42
C ASN A 191 -15.31 15.79 6.27
N MET A 192 -15.54 14.49 6.28
CA MET A 192 -16.18 13.81 5.15
C MET A 192 -17.67 14.13 4.99
N ASP A 193 -18.34 14.69 6.00
CA ASP A 193 -19.70 15.22 5.86
C ASP A 193 -19.76 16.41 4.90
N SER A 194 -18.67 17.17 4.74
CA SER A 194 -18.60 18.27 3.76
C SER A 194 -18.77 17.77 2.31
N LEU A 195 -18.44 16.51 2.06
CA LEU A 195 -18.66 15.81 0.79
C LEU A 195 -19.98 15.02 0.78
N GLY A 196 -20.77 15.10 1.86
CA GLY A 196 -21.95 14.27 2.08
C GLY A 196 -21.61 12.78 2.07
N LEU A 197 -20.47 12.39 2.66
CA LEU A 197 -20.00 11.02 2.75
C LEU A 197 -19.93 10.58 4.21
N GLY A 198 -20.66 9.52 4.55
CA GLY A 198 -20.70 8.98 5.90
C GLY A 198 -19.55 8.02 6.19
N ARG A 199 -19.44 7.60 7.46
CA ARG A 199 -18.41 6.68 8.02
C ARG A 199 -18.17 5.36 7.30
N ARG A 200 -19.08 4.97 6.40
CA ARG A 200 -19.03 3.72 5.61
C ARG A 200 -18.31 3.90 4.27
N CYS A 201 -17.88 5.12 3.95
CA CYS A 201 -16.87 5.37 2.93
C CYS A 201 -15.48 5.14 3.55
N VAL A 202 -14.67 4.29 2.93
CA VAL A 202 -13.34 3.94 3.44
C VAL A 202 -12.28 4.37 2.42
N PRO A 203 -11.22 5.10 2.83
CA PRO A 203 -10.09 5.39 1.95
C PRO A 203 -9.43 4.12 1.42
N VAL A 204 -9.20 4.08 0.10
CA VAL A 204 -8.55 2.94 -0.56
C VAL A 204 -7.25 3.38 -1.24
N ALA A 205 -7.24 4.55 -1.87
CA ALA A 205 -6.08 5.07 -2.57
C ALA A 205 -6.14 6.59 -2.68
N ILE A 206 -5.04 7.17 -3.15
CA ILE A 206 -4.92 8.57 -3.54
C ILE A 206 -4.40 8.63 -4.97
N ASN A 207 -4.72 9.68 -5.71
CA ASN A 207 -4.15 9.89 -7.03
C ASN A 207 -2.63 10.12 -6.91
N CYS A 208 -1.85 9.49 -7.78
CA CYS A 208 -0.40 9.55 -7.74
C CYS A 208 0.17 10.92 -8.19
N PHE A 209 -0.61 11.75 -8.87
CA PHE A 209 -0.22 13.07 -9.39
C PHE A 209 -0.91 14.24 -8.68
N ASP A 210 -2.05 14.00 -8.05
CA ASP A 210 -2.83 15.02 -7.37
C ASP A 210 -3.23 14.56 -5.97
N ILE A 211 -2.58 15.12 -4.95
CA ILE A 211 -2.83 14.78 -3.55
C ILE A 211 -4.23 15.22 -3.08
N ASP A 212 -4.89 16.11 -3.81
CA ASP A 212 -6.26 16.52 -3.50
C ASP A 212 -7.30 15.52 -4.04
N ILE A 213 -6.90 14.50 -4.81
CA ILE A 213 -7.83 13.47 -5.31
C ILE A 213 -7.68 12.18 -4.51
N ILE A 214 -8.70 11.84 -3.72
CA ILE A 214 -8.77 10.59 -2.94
C ILE A 214 -9.81 9.64 -3.53
N TYR A 215 -9.51 8.34 -3.49
CA TYR A 215 -10.41 7.27 -3.89
C TYR A 215 -10.90 6.52 -2.66
N LEU A 216 -12.22 6.38 -2.57
CA LEU A 216 -12.93 5.76 -1.47
C LEU A 216 -13.76 4.58 -1.99
N TRP A 217 -13.97 3.60 -1.14
CA TRP A 217 -14.98 2.56 -1.34
C TRP A 217 -16.18 2.86 -0.44
N ASP A 218 -17.33 3.10 -1.05
CA ASP A 218 -18.60 3.25 -0.35
C ASP A 218 -19.20 1.87 -0.07
N LEU A 219 -19.21 1.45 1.19
CA LEU A 219 -19.76 0.17 1.61
C LEU A 219 -21.29 0.10 1.54
N ASP A 220 -21.98 1.25 1.56
CA ASP A 220 -23.44 1.29 1.43
C ASP A 220 -23.86 1.21 -0.04
N GLY A 221 -23.22 2.04 -0.88
CA GLY A 221 -23.44 2.07 -2.32
C GLY A 221 -22.75 0.95 -3.10
N ASN A 222 -21.87 0.19 -2.45
CA ASN A 222 -21.00 -0.85 -3.03
C ASN A 222 -20.28 -0.36 -4.30
N CYS A 223 -19.63 0.80 -4.21
CA CYS A 223 -19.02 1.43 -5.39
C CYS A 223 -17.81 2.30 -5.05
N PHE A 224 -16.98 2.56 -6.06
CA PHE A 224 -15.89 3.51 -5.95
C PHE A 224 -16.38 4.95 -6.08
N VAL A 225 -15.84 5.80 -5.21
CA VAL A 225 -16.06 7.25 -5.21
C VAL A 225 -14.70 7.93 -5.33
N ALA A 226 -14.58 8.83 -6.31
CA ALA A 226 -13.43 9.72 -6.42
C ALA A 226 -13.83 11.10 -5.89
N CYS A 227 -13.05 11.63 -4.96
CA CYS A 227 -13.31 12.91 -4.31
C CYS A 227 -12.14 13.86 -4.58
N ASN A 228 -12.46 15.07 -5.00
CA ASN A 228 -11.51 16.18 -4.99
C ASN A 228 -11.73 16.98 -3.70
N LEU A 229 -10.73 16.94 -2.82
CA LEU A 229 -10.72 17.57 -1.51
C LEU A 229 -10.51 19.09 -1.60
N GLY A 230 -9.87 19.58 -2.65
CA GLY A 230 -9.66 21.01 -2.88
C GLY A 230 -10.92 21.74 -3.33
N THR A 231 -11.72 21.11 -4.20
CA THR A 231 -12.98 21.67 -4.71
C THR A 231 -14.23 21.17 -3.97
N LEU A 232 -14.06 20.22 -3.04
CA LEU A 232 -15.15 19.57 -2.30
C LEU A 232 -16.18 18.91 -3.23
N THR A 233 -15.71 18.28 -4.30
CA THR A 233 -16.58 17.59 -5.27
C THR A 233 -16.35 16.09 -5.24
N LYS A 234 -17.39 15.29 -5.50
CA LYS A 234 -17.30 13.85 -5.65
C LYS A 234 -17.87 13.37 -6.98
N SER A 235 -17.32 12.29 -7.49
CA SER A 235 -17.81 11.57 -8.67
C SER A 235 -17.88 10.08 -8.37
N TYR A 236 -18.89 9.41 -8.93
CA TYR A 236 -19.07 7.97 -8.79
C TYR A 236 -18.51 7.28 -10.02
N GLY A 237 -17.81 6.16 -9.83
CA GLY A 237 -17.36 5.33 -10.94
C GLY A 237 -18.52 4.92 -11.85
N ALA A 238 -18.30 4.91 -13.16
CA ALA A 238 -19.32 4.51 -14.13
C ALA A 238 -19.74 3.07 -13.87
N ARG A 239 -20.98 2.87 -13.39
CA ARG A 239 -21.57 1.54 -13.23
C ARG A 239 -21.81 0.94 -14.61
N LYS A 240 -21.04 -0.06 -15.02
CA LYS A 240 -21.47 -0.93 -16.12
C LYS A 240 -22.64 -1.77 -15.62
N ILE A 241 -23.85 -1.40 -16.02
CA ILE A 241 -25.04 -2.24 -15.83
C ILE A 241 -24.83 -3.49 -16.68
N VAL A 242 -24.45 -4.60 -16.05
CA VAL A 242 -24.54 -5.92 -16.69
C VAL A 242 -25.94 -6.45 -16.40
N THR A 243 -26.83 -6.36 -17.38
CA THR A 243 -28.15 -7.00 -17.30
C THR A 243 -27.96 -8.51 -17.34
N ILE A 244 -27.95 -9.16 -16.17
CA ILE A 244 -28.02 -10.61 -16.12
C ILE A 244 -29.47 -11.02 -16.34
N ILE A 245 -29.79 -11.51 -17.54
CA ILE A 245 -31.07 -12.15 -17.83
C ILE A 245 -31.03 -13.54 -17.17
N HIS A 246 -31.59 -13.70 -15.98
CA HIS A 246 -31.90 -15.03 -15.43
C HIS A 246 -33.30 -15.44 -15.89
N ALA A 247 -33.38 -16.60 -16.56
CA ALA A 247 -34.63 -17.28 -16.89
C ALA A 247 -35.43 -17.63 -15.61
N PRO A 248 -36.77 -17.70 -15.68
CA PRO A 248 -37.62 -17.59 -14.50
C PRO A 248 -37.91 -18.95 -13.88
N PHE A 249 -37.36 -19.28 -12.71
CA PHE A 249 -38.00 -20.24 -11.80
C PHE A 249 -37.71 -19.96 -10.30
N ARG A 250 -38.79 -19.59 -9.60
CA ARG A 250 -39.13 -19.73 -8.15
C ARG A 250 -38.34 -18.96 -7.07
N ASN A 251 -38.89 -17.82 -6.62
CA ASN A 251 -39.58 -17.58 -5.31
C ASN A 251 -39.70 -16.05 -5.03
N PRO A 252 -40.81 -15.50 -4.49
CA PRO A 252 -41.08 -14.05 -4.50
C PRO A 252 -40.56 -13.25 -3.28
N LEU A 253 -39.76 -13.83 -2.40
CA LEU A 253 -39.34 -13.16 -1.15
C LEU A 253 -37.83 -13.09 -0.93
N ASP A 254 -37.04 -13.38 -1.96
CA ASP A 254 -35.60 -13.12 -1.90
C ASP A 254 -35.32 -11.71 -2.41
N THR A 255 -34.69 -10.88 -1.57
CA THR A 255 -34.30 -9.52 -1.95
C THR A 255 -33.33 -9.66 -3.12
N ARG A 256 -33.74 -9.19 -4.30
CA ARG A 256 -32.92 -9.19 -5.53
C ARG A 256 -31.61 -8.44 -5.28
N ARG A 257 -30.59 -9.14 -4.80
CA ARG A 257 -29.22 -8.65 -4.80
C ARG A 257 -28.71 -8.75 -6.23
N THR A 258 -28.59 -7.60 -6.86
CA THR A 258 -27.85 -7.49 -8.11
C THR A 258 -26.38 -7.62 -7.74
N ILE A 259 -25.78 -8.77 -8.03
CA ILE A 259 -24.36 -9.03 -7.80
C ILE A 259 -23.64 -8.69 -9.11
N TYR A 260 -22.80 -7.67 -9.09
CA TYR A 260 -22.05 -7.22 -10.25
C TYR A 260 -20.76 -8.04 -10.39
N SER A 261 -20.32 -8.35 -11.62
CA SER A 261 -19.12 -9.16 -11.85
C SER A 261 -17.84 -8.52 -11.29
N GLU A 262 -17.82 -7.18 -11.20
CA GLU A 262 -16.74 -6.40 -10.60
C GLU A 262 -16.74 -6.54 -9.08
N ASP A 263 -17.93 -6.62 -8.47
CA ASP A 263 -18.10 -6.81 -7.02
C ASP A 263 -17.75 -8.24 -6.58
N VAL A 264 -18.00 -9.26 -7.41
CA VAL A 264 -17.61 -10.66 -7.10
C VAL A 264 -16.09 -10.79 -6.91
N ARG A 265 -15.29 -10.01 -7.65
CA ARG A 265 -13.82 -10.06 -7.54
C ARG A 265 -13.32 -9.44 -6.24
N CYS A 266 -13.99 -8.41 -5.73
CA CYS A 266 -13.66 -7.80 -4.44
C CYS A 266 -14.19 -8.63 -3.25
N PHE A 267 -15.30 -9.35 -3.40
CA PHE A 267 -15.89 -10.18 -2.34
C PHE A 267 -15.10 -11.47 -2.03
N GLN A 268 -14.15 -11.88 -2.89
CA GLN A 268 -13.27 -13.04 -2.62
C GLN A 268 -12.02 -12.72 -1.78
N PHE A 269 -11.90 -11.50 -1.23
CA PHE A 269 -10.73 -11.09 -0.43
C PHE A 269 -10.68 -11.66 1.00
N GLN A 270 -11.65 -12.47 1.44
CA GLN A 270 -11.64 -13.02 2.80
C GLN A 270 -10.80 -14.29 3.00
N ARG A 271 -10.19 -14.88 1.96
CA ARG A 271 -9.34 -16.09 2.13
C ARG A 271 -8.06 -16.15 1.31
N CYS A 272 -7.70 -15.11 0.56
CA CYS A 272 -6.45 -15.09 -0.18
C CYS A 272 -5.55 -13.97 0.32
N SER A 273 -4.46 -14.36 0.98
CA SER A 273 -3.32 -13.51 1.41
C SER A 273 -2.52 -12.91 0.25
N PHE A 274 -3.07 -12.91 -0.96
CA PHE A 274 -2.41 -12.37 -2.15
C PHE A 274 -2.96 -10.97 -2.39
N VAL A 275 -2.32 -10.00 -1.74
CA VAL A 275 -2.41 -8.61 -2.18
C VAL A 275 -1.77 -8.59 -3.57
N SER A 276 -2.61 -8.55 -4.61
CA SER A 276 -2.14 -8.05 -5.90
C SER A 276 -1.73 -6.60 -5.65
N HIS A 277 -0.43 -6.34 -5.60
CA HIS A 277 0.13 -5.00 -5.56
C HIS A 277 -0.34 -4.27 -6.82
N PHE A 278 -1.47 -3.57 -6.76
CA PHE A 278 -1.75 -2.50 -7.69
C PHE A 278 -0.97 -1.31 -7.17
N VAL A 279 0.31 -1.23 -7.55
CA VAL A 279 1.09 0.00 -7.37
C VAL A 279 0.79 0.86 -8.58
N PRO A 280 0.05 1.98 -8.46
CA PRO A 280 0.03 2.98 -9.51
C PRO A 280 1.37 3.74 -9.48
N SER A 281 2.49 3.05 -9.72
CA SER A 281 3.83 3.68 -9.73
C SER A 281 4.53 3.63 -11.08
N LEU A 282 3.85 3.23 -12.15
CA LEU A 282 4.38 3.30 -13.51
C LEU A 282 3.34 3.91 -14.45
N GLN A 283 3.19 5.22 -14.34
CA GLN A 283 2.73 6.03 -15.48
C GLN A 283 3.75 7.13 -15.68
N VAL A 284 4.62 6.90 -16.67
CA VAL A 284 5.52 7.91 -17.22
C VAL A 284 4.66 9.01 -17.81
N VAL A 285 4.77 10.23 -17.31
CA VAL A 285 4.24 11.41 -17.99
C VAL A 285 5.24 11.76 -19.09
N PRO A 286 4.87 11.75 -20.38
CA PRO A 286 5.69 12.35 -21.42
C PRO A 286 5.74 13.87 -21.16
N THR A 287 6.94 14.43 -21.00
CA THR A 287 7.15 15.87 -21.25
C THR A 287 7.04 16.16 -22.74
#